data_AF-A0A8H7SKK3-F1
#
_entry.id   AF-A0A8H7SKK3-F1
#
_cell.length_a   1.000
_cell.length_b   1.000
_cell.length_c   1.000
_cell.angle_alpha   90.00
_cell.angle_beta   90.00
_cell.angle_gamma   90.00
#
_symmetry.space_group_name_H-M   'P 1'
#
loop_
_entity.id
_entity.type
_entity.pdbx_description
1 polymer ?
#
loop_
_entity_poly.entity_id
_entity_poly.type
_entity_poly.pdbx_seq_one_letter_code
_entity_poly.pdbx_strand_id
1 'polypeptide(L)'
;MSRGGGRGGRGGGGGAQSGAMQLVSFDLLKDLGSGNLFNVNTALFPEMDVPIPRKPTSNEVQEWKLRKEYLNMIKESPFHLVAPPPPPDIVRYSDKYKVVIEKRTLREIETNLDFFPEELQITIDSKRRKKSKLIRKKKICRETFDI
;
A
#
# COMPACT_ATOMS: atom_id res chain seq x y z
N MET A 1 -8.38 -29.49 43.82
CA MET A 1 -7.15 -30.06 44.42
C MET A 1 -6.05 -29.00 44.38
N SER A 2 -5.26 -28.96 45.46
CA SER A 2 -3.96 -28.31 45.68
C SER A 2 -3.77 -26.80 45.60
N ARG A 3 -3.35 -26.30 46.76
CA ARG A 3 -2.80 -24.98 47.09
C ARG A 3 -1.34 -24.84 46.61
N GLY A 4 -0.92 -23.59 46.41
CA GLY A 4 0.35 -23.09 46.96
C GLY A 4 1.58 -23.08 46.04
N GLY A 5 2.37 -22.01 46.17
CA GLY A 5 3.81 -22.08 45.93
C GLY A 5 4.40 -20.90 45.19
N GLY A 6 4.78 -19.84 45.93
CA GLY A 6 5.80 -18.91 45.46
C GLY A 6 7.20 -19.53 45.56
N ARG A 7 8.12 -19.08 44.70
CA ARG A 7 9.58 -19.07 44.86
C ARG A 7 10.16 -18.46 43.58
N GLY A 8 10.78 -17.29 43.67
CA GLY A 8 12.25 -17.19 43.77
C GLY A 8 12.80 -16.93 42.37
N GLY A 9 13.26 -15.73 42.04
CA GLY A 9 14.51 -15.22 42.58
C GLY A 9 15.67 -15.88 41.82
N ARG A 10 16.04 -15.32 40.66
CA ARG A 10 17.30 -15.64 40.00
C ARG A 10 17.85 -14.37 39.36
N GLY A 11 18.74 -13.72 40.11
CA GLY A 11 19.58 -12.65 39.58
C GLY A 11 20.71 -13.18 38.72
N GLY A 12 21.42 -12.23 38.12
CA GLY A 12 22.83 -12.35 37.75
C GLY A 12 23.08 -12.89 36.35
N GLY A 13 23.44 -11.97 35.44
CA GLY A 13 23.91 -12.33 34.11
C GLY A 13 24.34 -11.11 33.31
N GLY A 14 25.36 -10.40 33.79
CA GLY A 14 26.08 -9.44 32.95
C GLY A 14 26.76 -10.18 31.80
N GLY A 15 26.55 -9.68 30.58
CA GLY A 15 27.09 -10.28 29.37
C GLY A 15 26.97 -9.35 28.18
N ALA A 16 28.03 -8.55 27.97
CA ALA A 16 28.51 -8.03 26.69
C ALA A 16 27.47 -7.50 25.68
N GLN A 17 27.17 -6.20 25.74
CA GLN A 17 26.68 -5.47 24.58
C GLN A 17 27.81 -4.66 23.96
N SER A 18 28.37 -5.27 22.93
CA SER A 18 29.32 -4.74 21.95
C SER A 18 29.00 -3.31 21.48
N GLY A 19 29.98 -2.42 21.57
CA GLY A 19 30.49 -1.72 20.39
C GLY A 19 30.02 -0.29 20.08
N ALA A 20 28.92 0.22 20.65
CA ALA A 20 28.41 1.54 20.22
C ALA A 20 28.01 2.53 21.33
N MET A 21 27.99 2.13 22.61
CA MET A 21 27.45 2.99 23.68
C MET A 21 28.49 3.64 24.60
N GLN A 22 29.78 3.53 24.27
CA GLN A 22 30.86 4.00 25.13
C GLN A 22 31.30 5.46 24.90
N LEU A 23 30.70 6.15 23.92
CA LEU A 23 31.05 7.54 23.55
C LEU A 23 30.13 8.61 24.15
N VAL A 24 29.11 8.23 24.91
CA VAL A 24 28.30 9.18 25.69
C VAL A 24 28.63 8.98 27.17
N SER A 25 29.56 9.79 27.66
CA SER A 25 29.97 9.83 29.06
C SER A 25 28.74 10.04 29.94
N PHE A 26 28.35 9.02 30.71
CA PHE A 26 27.21 9.05 31.63
C PHE A 26 27.31 10.17 32.69
N ASP A 27 28.49 10.75 32.90
CA ASP A 27 28.68 11.92 33.78
C ASP A 27 28.11 13.22 33.20
N LEU A 28 28.17 13.41 31.88
CA LEU A 28 27.57 14.59 31.23
C LEU A 28 26.04 14.56 31.30
N LEU A 29 25.43 13.36 31.34
CA LEU A 29 23.98 13.19 31.48
C LEU A 29 23.48 13.48 32.90
N LYS A 30 24.29 13.24 33.93
CA LYS A 30 23.98 13.63 35.31
C LYS A 30 24.03 15.14 35.52
N ASP A 31 25.04 15.81 34.96
CA ASP A 31 25.23 17.25 35.10
C ASP A 31 24.22 18.07 34.29
N LEU A 32 23.71 17.52 33.18
CA LEU A 32 22.63 18.13 32.39
C LEU A 32 21.24 18.04 33.06
N GLY A 33 21.13 17.51 34.28
CA GLY A 33 19.84 17.30 34.94
C GLY A 33 18.92 16.31 34.18
N SER A 34 19.48 15.44 33.33
CA SER A 34 18.68 14.58 32.43
C SER A 34 17.82 13.55 33.17
N GLY A 35 18.10 13.29 34.44
CA GLY A 35 17.27 12.46 35.33
C GLY A 35 15.89 13.06 35.63
N ASN A 36 15.72 14.38 35.46
CA ASN A 36 14.43 15.08 35.62
C ASN A 36 13.87 15.57 34.28
N LEU A 37 14.67 15.68 33.23
CA LEU A 37 14.22 16.16 31.91
C LEU A 37 13.43 15.11 31.12
N PHE A 38 13.67 13.82 31.36
CA PHE A 38 12.99 12.71 30.68
C PHE A 38 12.16 11.82 31.61
N ASN A 39 12.10 12.14 32.90
CA ASN A 39 11.29 11.42 33.91
C ASN A 39 9.96 12.13 34.21
N VAL A 40 9.54 13.03 33.33
CA VAL A 40 8.16 13.49 33.27
C VAL A 40 7.41 12.43 32.48
N ASN A 41 6.50 11.71 33.14
CA ASN A 41 5.43 10.98 32.47
C ASN A 41 4.60 12.02 31.69
N THR A 42 5.08 12.41 30.52
CA THR A 42 4.34 13.30 29.63
C THR A 42 3.11 12.53 29.19
N ALA A 43 1.94 13.14 29.36
CA ALA A 43 0.71 12.53 28.89
C ALA A 43 0.87 12.24 27.39
N LEU A 44 0.50 11.02 26.96
CA LEU A 44 0.54 10.60 25.55
C LEU A 44 -0.19 11.60 24.64
N PHE A 45 -1.19 12.29 25.20
CA PHE A 45 -1.90 13.41 24.59
C PHE A 45 -1.76 14.64 25.49
N PRO A 46 -0.97 15.65 25.09
CA PRO A 46 -0.91 16.90 25.83
C PRO A 46 -2.28 17.61 25.75
N GLU A 47 -2.60 18.40 26.77
CA GLU A 47 -3.78 19.25 26.76
C GLU A 47 -3.60 20.33 25.68
N MET A 48 -4.47 20.30 24.67
CA MET A 48 -4.47 21.26 23.57
C MET A 48 -5.79 22.03 23.56
N ASP A 49 -5.72 23.31 23.25
CA ASP A 49 -6.92 24.11 23.02
C ASP A 49 -7.55 23.73 21.68
N VAL A 50 -8.77 23.21 21.71
CA VAL A 50 -9.48 22.70 20.53
C VAL A 50 -10.39 23.79 19.99
N PRO A 51 -10.30 24.13 18.69
CA PRO A 51 -11.16 25.16 18.12
C PRO A 51 -12.64 24.76 18.21
N ILE A 52 -13.49 25.74 18.53
CA ILE A 52 -14.94 25.55 18.66
C ILE A 52 -15.52 25.14 17.30
N PRO A 53 -16.29 24.05 17.21
CA PRO A 53 -16.90 23.61 15.97
C PRO A 53 -17.90 24.66 15.47
N ARG A 54 -17.72 25.10 14.22
CA ARG A 54 -18.62 26.03 13.55
C ARG A 54 -19.48 25.30 12.54
N LYS A 55 -20.63 25.87 12.21
CA LYS A 55 -21.44 25.40 11.08
C LYS A 55 -20.68 25.71 9.78
N PRO A 56 -20.61 24.77 8.83
CA PRO A 56 -19.86 24.98 7.60
C PRO A 56 -20.50 26.07 6.75
N THR A 57 -19.66 26.84 6.06
CA THR A 57 -20.13 27.85 5.11
C THR A 57 -20.70 27.20 3.85
N SER A 58 -21.50 27.94 3.07
CA SER A 58 -22.06 27.41 1.81
C SER A 58 -20.98 26.93 0.84
N ASN A 59 -19.84 27.64 0.80
CA ASN A 59 -18.72 27.32 -0.07
C ASN A 59 -18.04 26.02 0.36
N GLU A 60 -17.75 25.86 1.67
CA GLU A 60 -17.18 24.63 2.22
C GLU A 60 -18.05 23.41 1.93
N VAL A 61 -19.38 23.55 1.99
CA VAL A 61 -20.31 22.46 1.65
C VAL A 61 -20.21 22.09 0.16
N GLN A 62 -20.09 23.07 -0.73
CA GLN A 62 -19.92 22.82 -2.17
C GLN A 62 -18.59 22.15 -2.47
N GLU A 63 -17.49 22.66 -1.91
CA GLU A 63 -16.16 22.07 -2.04
C GLU A 63 -16.12 20.63 -1.52
N TRP A 64 -16.79 20.37 -0.40
CA TRP A 64 -16.91 19.02 0.14
C TRP A 64 -17.65 18.06 -0.80
N LYS A 65 -18.75 18.51 -1.40
CA LYS A 65 -19.49 17.71 -2.39
C LYS A 65 -18.63 17.42 -3.61
N LEU A 66 -17.98 18.42 -4.18
CA LEU A 66 -17.08 18.27 -5.32
C LEU A 66 -15.93 17.30 -5.01
N ARG A 67 -15.32 17.42 -3.83
CA ARG A 67 -14.28 16.49 -3.39
C ARG A 67 -14.79 15.07 -3.32
N LYS A 68 -15.99 14.85 -2.77
CA LYS A 68 -16.59 13.53 -2.65
C LYS A 68 -16.88 12.92 -4.03
N GLU A 69 -17.45 13.71 -4.93
CA GLU A 69 -17.72 13.30 -6.31
C GLU A 69 -16.44 12.95 -7.05
N TYR A 70 -15.42 13.80 -6.95
CA TYR A 70 -14.10 13.56 -7.54
C TYR A 70 -13.46 12.26 -7.05
N LEU A 71 -13.52 12.00 -5.73
CA LEU A 71 -13.01 10.74 -5.18
C LEU A 71 -13.78 9.52 -5.68
N ASN A 72 -15.09 9.65 -5.88
CA ASN A 72 -15.90 8.57 -6.46
C ASN A 72 -15.52 8.33 -7.93
N MET A 73 -15.37 9.40 -8.71
CA MET A 73 -14.91 9.32 -10.11
C MET A 73 -13.55 8.65 -10.21
N ILE A 74 -12.60 8.96 -9.33
CA ILE A 74 -11.30 8.28 -9.30
C ILE A 74 -11.49 6.80 -9.01
N LYS A 75 -12.28 6.43 -8.01
CA LYS A 75 -12.48 5.02 -7.61
C LYS A 75 -13.15 4.18 -8.70
N GLU A 76 -14.02 4.79 -9.49
CA GLU A 76 -14.70 4.18 -10.64
C GLU A 76 -13.82 4.17 -11.89
N SER A 77 -12.80 5.04 -11.95
CA SER A 77 -11.90 5.10 -13.08
C SER A 77 -11.10 3.79 -13.24
N PRO A 78 -10.77 3.39 -14.48
CA PRO A 78 -9.98 2.19 -14.76
C PRO A 78 -8.53 2.29 -14.24
N PHE A 79 -8.08 3.50 -13.86
CA PHE A 79 -6.76 3.75 -13.31
C PHE A 79 -6.66 3.43 -11.81
N HIS A 80 -7.79 3.23 -11.13
CA HIS A 80 -7.81 2.86 -9.72
C HIS A 80 -7.61 1.35 -9.53
N LEU A 81 -6.34 0.95 -9.46
CA LEU A 81 -5.94 -0.43 -9.27
C LEU A 81 -6.13 -0.86 -7.81
N VAL A 82 -6.88 -1.95 -7.60
CA VAL A 82 -7.07 -2.57 -6.29
C VAL A 82 -6.52 -3.99 -6.37
N ALA A 83 -5.85 -4.44 -5.30
CA ALA A 83 -5.40 -5.81 -5.21
C ALA A 83 -6.59 -6.78 -5.36
N PRO A 84 -6.45 -7.89 -6.11
CA PRO A 84 -7.53 -8.86 -6.24
C PRO A 84 -7.89 -9.41 -4.85
N PRO A 85 -9.18 -9.64 -4.57
CA PRO A 85 -9.59 -10.24 -3.30
C PRO A 85 -8.99 -11.65 -3.17
N PRO A 86 -8.66 -12.09 -1.94
CA PRO A 86 -8.20 -13.44 -1.72
C PRO A 86 -9.27 -14.46 -2.15
N PRO A 87 -8.87 -15.68 -2.52
CA PRO A 87 -9.81 -16.73 -2.88
C PRO A 87 -10.75 -17.03 -1.70
N PRO A 88 -12.05 -17.28 -1.94
CA PRO A 88 -13.00 -17.58 -0.87
C PRO A 88 -12.73 -18.95 -0.26
N ASP A 89 -12.79 -19.05 1.07
CA ASP A 89 -12.54 -20.30 1.79
C ASP A 89 -13.60 -21.39 1.51
N ILE A 90 -14.88 -20.98 1.37
CA ILE A 90 -16.03 -21.87 1.17
C ILE A 90 -17.03 -21.19 0.24
N VAL A 91 -17.59 -21.96 -0.70
CA VAL A 91 -18.69 -21.50 -1.58
C VAL A 91 -19.99 -21.42 -0.77
N ARG A 92 -20.57 -20.21 -0.66
CA ARG A 92 -21.84 -20.01 0.05
C ARG A 92 -22.98 -19.84 -0.93
N TYR A 93 -24.17 -20.35 -0.57
CA TYR A 93 -25.36 -20.13 -1.38
C TYR A 93 -25.69 -18.64 -1.56
N SER A 94 -25.28 -17.79 -0.60
CA SER A 94 -25.43 -16.34 -0.67
C SER A 94 -24.61 -15.67 -1.78
N ASP A 95 -23.54 -16.30 -2.26
CA ASP A 95 -22.72 -15.72 -3.34
C ASP A 95 -23.51 -15.61 -4.65
N LYS A 96 -24.55 -16.42 -4.84
CA LYS A 96 -25.44 -16.36 -6.01
C LYS A 96 -26.17 -15.03 -6.18
N TYR A 97 -26.40 -14.32 -5.08
CA TYR A 97 -27.16 -13.06 -5.08
C TYR A 97 -26.27 -11.83 -4.92
N LYS A 98 -24.94 -12.01 -4.85
CA LYS A 98 -24.01 -10.88 -4.79
C LYS A 98 -23.88 -10.29 -6.19
N VAL A 99 -24.30 -9.04 -6.34
CA VAL A 99 -24.08 -8.28 -7.58
C VAL A 99 -22.60 -7.91 -7.65
N VAL A 100 -21.87 -8.53 -8.59
CA VAL A 100 -20.48 -8.17 -8.88
C VAL A 100 -20.49 -7.06 -9.92
N ILE A 101 -20.10 -5.85 -9.51
CA ILE A 101 -19.92 -4.74 -10.43
C ILE A 101 -18.56 -4.93 -11.10
N GLU A 102 -18.55 -5.27 -12.39
CA GLU A 102 -17.32 -5.38 -13.17
C GLU A 102 -16.68 -4.00 -13.30
N LYS A 103 -15.41 -3.89 -12.87
CA LYS A 103 -14.62 -2.67 -13.06
C LYS A 103 -14.01 -2.69 -14.46
N ARG A 104 -13.99 -1.52 -15.11
CA ARG A 104 -13.33 -1.34 -16.41
C ARG A 104 -11.84 -1.68 -16.28
N THR A 105 -11.32 -2.48 -17.20
CA THR A 105 -9.89 -2.80 -17.22
C THR A 105 -9.10 -1.78 -18.03
N LEU A 106 -7.80 -1.63 -17.73
CA LEU A 106 -6.91 -0.72 -18.49
C LEU A 106 -6.84 -1.01 -20.00
N ARG A 107 -7.22 -2.22 -20.42
CA ARG A 107 -7.21 -2.65 -21.83
C ARG A 107 -8.44 -2.19 -22.61
N GLU A 108 -9.52 -1.83 -21.92
CA GLU A 108 -10.76 -1.36 -22.54
C GLU A 108 -10.73 0.13 -22.89
N ILE A 109 -9.70 0.85 -22.43
CA ILE A 109 -9.55 2.27 -22.67
C ILE A 109 -9.14 2.49 -24.12
N GLU A 110 -9.80 3.43 -24.80
CA GLU A 110 -9.41 3.88 -26.13
C GLU A 110 -8.05 4.59 -26.05
N THR A 111 -7.01 3.94 -26.55
CA THR A 111 -5.66 4.51 -26.63
C THR A 111 -5.28 4.84 -28.06
N ASN A 112 -4.67 6.01 -28.29
CA ASN A 112 -4.06 6.30 -29.58
C ASN A 112 -2.77 5.47 -29.74
N LEU A 113 -2.79 4.49 -30.65
CA LEU A 113 -1.69 3.55 -30.86
C LEU A 113 -0.48 4.19 -31.52
N ASP A 114 -0.67 5.28 -32.27
CA ASP A 114 0.40 5.96 -33.00
C ASP A 114 1.36 6.70 -32.07
N PHE A 115 0.91 7.02 -30.85
CA PHE A 115 1.75 7.62 -29.82
C PHE A 115 2.75 6.62 -29.22
N PHE A 116 2.45 5.32 -29.27
CA PHE A 116 3.30 4.29 -28.68
C PHE A 116 4.29 3.73 -29.72
N PRO A 117 5.54 3.46 -29.33
CA PRO A 117 6.47 2.73 -30.19
C PRO A 117 5.87 1.38 -30.60
N GLU A 118 6.18 0.94 -31.82
CA GLU A 118 5.57 -0.26 -32.44
C GLU A 118 5.71 -1.52 -31.57
N GLU A 119 6.79 -1.61 -30.79
CA GLU A 119 7.06 -2.72 -29.87
C GLU A 119 5.99 -2.85 -28.78
N LEU A 120 5.44 -1.74 -28.29
CA LEU A 120 4.43 -1.71 -27.23
C LEU A 120 3.01 -1.87 -27.77
N GLN A 121 2.76 -1.58 -29.05
CA GLN A 121 1.44 -1.79 -29.66
C GLN A 121 1.01 -3.26 -29.62
N ILE A 122 1.97 -4.19 -29.59
CA ILE A 122 1.79 -5.64 -29.48
C ILE A 122 1.16 -6.05 -28.14
N THR A 123 1.42 -5.33 -27.04
CA THR A 123 0.88 -5.68 -25.72
C THR A 123 -0.56 -5.24 -25.53
N ILE A 124 -0.92 -4.12 -26.14
CA ILE A 124 -2.28 -3.56 -26.16
C ILE A 124 -3.15 -4.33 -27.17
N ASP A 125 -2.70 -4.42 -28.44
CA ASP A 125 -3.39 -5.14 -29.50
C ASP A 125 -2.90 -6.58 -29.64
N SER A 126 -3.59 -7.51 -28.98
CA SER A 126 -3.35 -8.95 -29.15
C SER A 126 -3.50 -9.43 -30.62
N LYS A 127 -4.25 -8.68 -31.44
CA LYS A 127 -4.42 -8.94 -32.89
C LYS A 127 -3.13 -8.67 -33.69
N ARG A 128 -2.33 -7.66 -33.32
CA ARG A 128 -1.04 -7.35 -33.99
C ARG A 128 0.03 -8.40 -33.69
N ARG A 129 -0.04 -9.06 -32.53
CA ARG A 129 0.81 -10.22 -32.17
C ARG A 129 0.78 -11.34 -33.21
N LYS A 130 -0.39 -11.58 -33.82
CA LYS A 130 -0.56 -12.67 -34.80
C LYS A 130 0.13 -12.34 -36.13
N LYS A 131 0.16 -11.05 -36.51
CA LYS A 131 0.79 -10.59 -37.75
C LYS A 131 2.32 -10.68 -37.69
N SER A 132 2.95 -10.26 -36.59
CA SER A 132 4.42 -10.33 -36.45
C SER A 132 4.95 -11.77 -36.42
N LYS A 133 4.23 -12.70 -35.78
CA LYS A 133 4.55 -14.15 -35.82
C LYS A 133 4.46 -14.72 -37.23
N LEU A 134 3.49 -14.29 -38.02
CA LEU A 134 3.32 -14.74 -39.41
C LEU A 134 4.47 -14.25 -40.29
N ILE A 135 4.90 -13.00 -40.11
CA ILE A 135 6.04 -12.39 -40.83
C ILE A 135 7.34 -13.14 -40.48
N ARG A 136 7.58 -13.42 -39.19
CA ARG A 136 8.76 -14.18 -38.76
C ARG A 136 8.78 -15.61 -39.31
N LYS A 137 7.66 -16.34 -39.28
CA LYS A 137 7.57 -17.69 -39.87
C LYS A 137 7.83 -17.68 -41.38
N LYS A 138 7.30 -16.69 -42.11
CA LYS A 138 7.56 -16.57 -43.55
C LYS A 138 9.02 -16.23 -43.89
N LYS A 139 9.71 -15.46 -43.03
CA LYS A 139 11.15 -15.19 -43.20
C LYS A 139 11.98 -16.46 -42.98
N ILE A 140 11.72 -17.19 -41.89
CA ILE A 140 12.42 -18.44 -41.56
C ILE A 140 12.22 -19.49 -42.67
N CYS A 141 11.00 -19.66 -43.19
CA CYS A 141 10.74 -20.63 -44.26
C CYS A 141 11.30 -20.22 -45.63
N ARG A 142 11.65 -18.95 -45.85
CA ARG A 142 12.33 -18.50 -47.07
C ARG A 142 13.84 -18.74 -46.96
N GLU A 143 14.43 -18.42 -45.81
CA GLU A 143 15.87 -18.62 -45.57
C GLU A 143 16.29 -20.10 -45.54
N THR A 144 15.38 -21.03 -45.24
CA THR A 144 15.67 -22.49 -45.24
C THR A 144 15.47 -23.19 -46.58
N PHE A 145 15.05 -22.48 -47.64
CA PHE A 145 14.77 -23.05 -48.97
C PHE A 145 15.78 -22.61 -50.06
N ASP A 146 16.81 -21.85 -49.69
CA ASP A 146 17.85 -21.34 -50.60
C ASP A 146 19.20 -22.10 -50.47
N ILE A 147 19.17 -23.42 -50.26
CA ILE A 147 20.31 -24.36 -50.42
C ILE A 147 19.90 -25.41 -51.43
#